data_AF-L5M1Q2-F1
#
_entry.id   AF-L5M1Q2-F1
#
_cell.length_a   1.000
_cell.length_b   1.000
_cell.length_c   1.000
_cell.angle_alpha   90.00
_cell.angle_beta   90.00
_cell.angle_gamma   90.00
#
_symmetry.space_group_name_H-M   'P 1'
#
loop_
_entity.id
_entity.type
_entity.pdbx_description
1 polymer ?
#
loop_
_entity_poly.entity_id
_entity_poly.type
_entity_poly.pdbx_seq_one_letter_code
_entity_poly.pdbx_strand_id
1 'polypeptide(L)'
;MCFHWAPTETNLMAGIRCRFMFPWQEQREHEAATPDCPDVPELHTKVDEALKLVNISDQQYVQILQVTQHHLEDTAYLMEKMREKFGWVTELATQTLGTEDTFSSRKVVPGVHQGNVSKQDETMIDLSILLSPNVTLKIPLEESSESSNFVSYVLEKAVQHYKEHFKTW
;
A
#
# COMPACT_ATOMS: atom_id res chain seq x y z
N MET A 1 -38.18 57.15 7.11
CA MET A 1 -39.08 57.36 8.28
C MET A 1 -38.41 56.72 9.48
N CYS A 2 -37.76 57.51 10.33
CA CYS A 2 -37.21 57.02 11.59
C CYS A 2 -38.35 56.99 12.61
N PHE A 3 -38.82 55.80 12.95
CA PHE A 3 -39.81 55.67 14.01
C PHE A 3 -39.13 55.95 15.36
N HIS A 4 -39.56 57.01 16.05
CA HIS A 4 -39.35 57.14 17.49
C HIS A 4 -40.05 55.97 18.20
N TRP A 5 -39.34 55.19 19.01
CA TRP A 5 -39.94 54.15 19.84
C TRP A 5 -39.47 54.22 21.29
N ALA A 6 -40.38 53.83 22.17
CA ALA A 6 -40.39 54.04 23.61
C ALA A 6 -39.26 53.28 24.35
N PRO A 7 -38.81 53.79 25.52
CA PRO A 7 -37.58 53.36 26.20
C PRO A 7 -37.72 52.06 27.00
N THR A 8 -38.61 51.13 26.63
CA THR A 8 -38.95 49.96 27.47
C THR A 8 -38.87 48.60 26.77
N GLU A 9 -38.24 48.49 25.60
CA GLU A 9 -37.96 47.18 25.01
C GLU A 9 -36.82 46.50 25.80
N THR A 10 -37.05 45.28 26.27
CA THR A 10 -36.03 44.47 26.96
C THR A 10 -34.90 44.10 26.00
N ASN A 11 -33.66 43.97 26.51
CA ASN A 11 -32.45 43.63 25.72
C ASN A 11 -32.61 42.43 24.77
N LEU A 12 -33.52 41.50 25.10
CA LEU A 12 -33.86 40.34 24.26
C LEU A 12 -34.51 40.74 22.92
N MET A 13 -35.39 41.74 22.93
CA MET A 13 -36.07 42.20 21.71
C MET A 13 -35.14 43.05 20.83
N ALA A 14 -34.23 43.81 21.44
CA ALA A 14 -33.17 44.53 20.73
C ALA A 14 -32.21 43.56 20.00
N GLY A 15 -31.78 42.47 20.68
CA GLY A 15 -30.89 41.46 20.10
C GLY A 15 -31.52 40.66 18.95
N ILE A 16 -32.83 40.39 19.00
CA ILE A 16 -33.55 39.77 17.89
C ILE A 16 -33.68 40.75 16.72
N ARG A 17 -33.93 42.05 16.98
CA ARG A 17 -34.02 43.10 15.95
C ARG A 17 -32.72 43.28 15.16
N CYS A 18 -31.56 43.30 15.81
CA CYS A 18 -30.25 43.40 15.12
C CYS A 18 -30.05 42.24 14.12
N ARG A 19 -30.54 41.03 14.43
CA ARG A 19 -30.37 39.82 13.59
C ARG A 19 -31.18 39.83 12.29
N PHE A 20 -32.27 40.59 12.22
CA PHE A 20 -33.22 40.55 11.10
C PHE A 20 -33.23 41.81 10.23
N MET A 21 -32.57 42.90 10.64
CA MET A 21 -32.79 44.21 10.02
C MET A 21 -31.79 44.58 8.91
N PHE A 22 -30.62 43.94 8.82
CA PHE A 22 -29.61 44.31 7.80
C PHE A 22 -28.92 43.10 7.14
N PRO A 23 -28.69 43.14 5.81
CA PRO A 23 -27.79 42.21 5.13
C PRO A 23 -26.33 42.41 5.58
N TRP A 24 -25.57 41.31 5.70
CA TRP A 24 -24.20 41.24 6.25
C TRP A 24 -23.19 42.29 5.74
N GLN A 25 -23.36 42.83 4.53
CA GLN A 25 -22.43 43.81 3.95
C GLN A 25 -22.68 45.26 4.40
N GLU A 26 -23.90 45.61 4.81
CA GLU A 26 -24.32 46.99 5.14
C GLU A 26 -24.18 47.29 6.65
N GLN A 27 -23.92 46.26 7.45
CA GLN A 27 -23.69 46.33 8.91
C GLN A 27 -22.37 47.01 9.30
N ARG A 28 -21.31 46.86 8.49
CA ARG A 28 -19.95 47.35 8.80
C ARG A 28 -19.85 48.86 9.04
N GLU A 29 -20.65 49.67 8.36
CA GLU A 29 -20.58 51.14 8.47
C GLU A 29 -21.54 51.71 9.52
N HIS A 30 -22.63 51.01 9.84
CA HIS A 30 -23.67 51.48 10.77
C HIS A 30 -23.48 51.01 12.22
N GLU A 31 -22.72 49.94 12.45
CA GLU A 31 -22.58 49.30 13.77
C GLU A 31 -21.51 49.93 14.67
N ALA A 32 -20.63 50.78 14.13
CA ALA A 32 -19.64 51.50 14.93
C ALA A 32 -20.26 52.56 15.88
N ALA A 33 -21.57 52.83 15.77
CA ALA A 33 -22.21 53.96 16.45
C ALA A 33 -23.45 53.62 17.32
N THR A 34 -23.86 52.34 17.46
CA THR A 34 -25.13 52.02 18.14
C THR A 34 -24.91 51.26 19.46
N PRO A 35 -25.31 51.82 20.63
CA PRO A 35 -25.16 51.18 21.95
C PRO A 35 -25.93 49.86 22.14
N ASP A 36 -26.84 49.54 21.22
CA ASP A 36 -27.84 48.49 21.41
C ASP A 36 -27.31 47.06 21.17
N CYS A 37 -26.13 46.89 20.54
CA CYS A 37 -25.58 45.59 20.18
C CYS A 37 -24.03 45.52 20.38
N PRO A 38 -23.53 45.62 21.63
CA PRO A 38 -22.09 45.72 21.93
C PRO A 38 -21.29 44.44 21.64
N ASP A 39 -21.94 43.27 21.58
CA ASP A 39 -21.28 41.97 21.38
C ASP A 39 -21.03 41.61 19.90
N VAL A 40 -21.62 42.37 18.96
CA VAL A 40 -21.56 42.10 17.51
C VAL A 40 -20.13 42.21 16.96
N PRO A 41 -19.32 43.23 17.30
CA PRO A 41 -17.92 43.30 16.86
C PRO A 41 -17.05 42.12 17.32
N GLU A 42 -17.28 41.63 18.54
CA GLU A 42 -16.59 40.44 19.06
C GLU A 42 -17.02 39.19 18.28
N LEU A 43 -18.32 39.07 17.95
CA LEU A 43 -18.82 37.97 17.14
C LEU A 43 -18.23 37.96 15.73
N HIS A 44 -18.12 39.11 15.06
CA HIS A 44 -17.45 39.22 13.76
C HIS A 44 -16.00 38.77 13.82
N THR A 45 -15.26 39.24 14.82
CA THR A 45 -13.86 38.83 15.03
C THR A 45 -13.75 37.31 15.17
N LYS A 46 -14.63 36.68 15.95
CA LYS A 46 -14.66 35.22 16.11
C LYS A 46 -14.98 34.47 14.82
N VAL A 47 -15.89 35.01 14.00
CA VAL A 47 -16.24 34.41 12.69
C VAL A 47 -15.04 34.50 11.74
N ASP A 48 -14.36 35.64 11.67
CA ASP A 48 -13.19 35.82 10.83
C ASP A 48 -12.03 34.90 11.25
N GLU A 49 -11.79 34.77 12.56
CA GLU A 49 -10.82 33.82 13.11
C GLU A 49 -11.18 32.37 12.78
N ALA A 50 -12.45 31.98 12.92
CA ALA A 50 -12.91 30.65 12.57
C ALA A 50 -12.74 30.35 11.07
N LEU A 51 -13.06 31.31 10.20
CA LEU A 51 -12.88 31.19 8.75
C LEU A 51 -11.40 31.05 8.38
N LYS A 52 -10.51 31.80 9.04
CA LYS A 52 -9.06 31.66 8.86
C LYS A 52 -8.58 30.26 9.24
N LEU A 53 -9.05 29.72 10.36
CA LEU A 53 -8.71 28.36 10.80
C LEU A 53 -9.21 27.29 9.82
N VAL A 54 -10.43 27.43 9.31
CA VAL A 54 -10.97 26.52 8.28
C VAL A 54 -10.09 26.53 7.03
N ASN A 55 -9.68 27.70 6.55
CA ASN A 55 -8.82 27.81 5.37
C ASN A 55 -7.43 27.19 5.59
N ILE A 56 -6.83 27.37 6.77
CA ILE A 56 -5.57 26.70 7.12
C ILE A 56 -5.75 25.19 7.18
N SER A 57 -6.84 24.72 7.79
CA SER A 57 -7.15 23.30 7.90
C SER A 57 -7.38 22.65 6.54
N ASP A 58 -8.03 23.35 5.61
CA ASP A 58 -8.25 22.87 4.25
C ASP A 58 -6.91 22.67 3.51
N GLN A 59 -6.02 23.66 3.60
CA GLN A 59 -4.67 23.56 3.02
C GLN A 59 -3.87 22.39 3.62
N GLN A 60 -3.95 22.20 4.94
CA GLN A 60 -3.28 21.09 5.62
C GLN A 60 -3.86 19.74 5.21
N TYR A 61 -5.19 19.65 5.08
CA TYR A 61 -5.86 18.43 4.64
C TYR A 61 -5.40 18.02 3.24
N VAL A 62 -5.32 18.97 2.29
CA VAL A 62 -4.80 18.71 0.94
C VAL A 62 -3.36 18.19 0.97
N GLN A 63 -2.49 18.76 1.81
CA GLN A 63 -1.11 18.29 1.96
C GLN A 63 -1.04 16.86 2.50
N ILE A 64 -1.80 16.55 3.57
CA ILE A 64 -1.85 15.20 4.16
C ILE A 64 -2.35 14.20 3.12
N LEU A 65 -3.37 14.58 2.35
CA LEU A 65 -3.92 13.72 1.30
C LEU A 65 -2.88 13.40 0.23
N GLN A 66 -2.14 14.40 -0.25
CA GLN A 66 -1.08 14.23 -1.25
C GLN A 66 0.04 13.31 -0.75
N VAL A 67 0.53 13.53 0.48
CA VAL A 67 1.58 12.70 1.08
C VAL A 67 1.10 11.26 1.27
N THR A 68 -0.14 11.09 1.73
CA THR A 68 -0.74 9.76 1.94
C THR A 68 -0.88 9.01 0.63
N GLN A 69 -1.36 9.67 -0.43
CA GLN A 69 -1.47 9.06 -1.77
C GLN A 69 -0.11 8.63 -2.29
N HIS A 70 0.91 9.50 -2.18
CA HIS A 70 2.26 9.17 -2.62
C HIS A 70 2.82 7.95 -1.88
N HIS A 71 2.67 7.88 -0.55
CA HIS A 71 3.12 6.72 0.22
C HIS A 71 2.34 5.43 -0.09
N LEU A 72 1.06 5.53 -0.45
CA LEU A 72 0.29 4.38 -0.91
C LEU A 72 0.82 3.86 -2.25
N GLU A 73 1.13 4.75 -3.19
CA GLU A 73 1.73 4.39 -4.48
C GLU A 73 3.11 3.73 -4.30
N ASP A 74 3.98 4.32 -3.47
CA ASP A 74 5.29 3.76 -3.15
C ASP A 74 5.18 2.38 -2.49
N THR A 75 4.24 2.22 -1.56
CA THR A 75 4.00 0.94 -0.89
C THR A 75 3.50 -0.10 -1.87
N ALA A 76 2.54 0.26 -2.74
CA ALA A 76 2.04 -0.65 -3.79
C ALA A 76 3.17 -1.07 -4.74
N TYR A 77 4.03 -0.13 -5.15
CA TYR A 77 5.21 -0.43 -5.95
C TYR A 77 6.19 -1.37 -5.22
N LEU A 78 6.45 -1.14 -3.93
CA LEU A 78 7.34 -2.01 -3.17
C LEU A 78 6.76 -3.42 -3.01
N MET A 79 5.46 -3.53 -2.76
CA MET A 79 4.75 -4.82 -2.70
C MET A 79 4.80 -5.54 -4.05
N GLU A 80 4.70 -4.81 -5.16
CA GLU A 80 4.92 -5.33 -6.51
C GLU A 80 6.31 -5.94 -6.64
N LYS A 81 7.35 -5.19 -6.25
CA LYS A 81 8.75 -5.68 -6.33
C LYS A 81 9.04 -6.87 -5.44
N MET A 82 8.44 -6.92 -4.25
CA MET A 82 8.52 -8.10 -3.39
C MET A 82 7.84 -9.30 -4.05
N ARG A 83 6.69 -9.11 -4.69
CA ARG A 83 5.98 -10.17 -5.41
C ARG A 83 6.75 -10.66 -6.64
N GLU A 84 7.29 -9.76 -7.46
CA GLU A 84 8.14 -10.13 -8.60
C GLU A 84 9.34 -11.00 -8.17
N LYS A 85 9.94 -10.70 -7.01
CA LYS A 85 11.13 -11.39 -6.51
C LYS A 85 10.83 -12.70 -5.79
N PHE A 86 9.73 -12.77 -5.05
CA PHE A 86 9.44 -13.84 -4.10
C PHE A 86 8.09 -14.53 -4.31
N GLY A 87 7.27 -14.14 -5.28
CA GLY A 87 5.94 -14.72 -5.54
C GLY A 87 5.98 -16.23 -5.76
N TRP A 88 7.04 -16.74 -6.41
CA TRP A 88 7.27 -18.17 -6.59
C TRP A 88 7.37 -18.96 -5.26
N VAL A 89 7.83 -18.33 -4.17
CA VAL A 89 7.92 -18.97 -2.84
C VAL A 89 6.53 -19.13 -2.24
N THR A 90 5.67 -18.13 -2.42
CA THR A 90 4.28 -18.18 -1.94
C THR A 90 3.49 -19.26 -2.68
N GLU A 91 3.62 -19.35 -4.00
CA GLU A 91 2.98 -20.42 -4.79
C GLU A 91 3.52 -21.82 -4.46
N LEU A 92 4.80 -21.93 -4.11
CA LEU A 92 5.35 -23.18 -3.63
C LEU A 92 4.76 -23.57 -2.27
N ALA A 93 4.59 -22.61 -1.36
CA ALA A 93 4.03 -22.85 -0.02
C ALA A 93 2.53 -23.17 -0.01
N THR A 94 1.76 -22.66 -0.98
CA THR A 94 0.32 -22.99 -1.10
C THR A 94 0.10 -24.45 -1.48
N GLN A 95 1.04 -25.04 -2.24
CA GLN A 95 1.00 -26.46 -2.63
C GLN A 95 1.43 -27.41 -1.50
N THR A 96 2.10 -26.93 -0.45
CA THR A 96 2.66 -27.75 0.63
C THR A 96 1.81 -27.75 1.92
N LEU A 97 0.70 -27.00 1.97
CA LEU A 97 -0.24 -26.92 3.10
C LEU A 97 -0.99 -28.25 3.34
N GLY A 98 -0.31 -29.28 3.85
CA GLY A 98 -0.96 -30.54 4.23
C GLY A 98 -0.05 -31.74 4.50
N THR A 99 1.27 -31.64 4.37
CA THR A 99 2.17 -32.79 4.58
C THR A 99 3.55 -32.31 5.06
N GLU A 100 4.29 -33.14 5.82
CA GLU A 100 5.59 -32.78 6.39
C GLU A 100 6.60 -32.35 5.31
N ASP A 101 7.15 -31.14 5.47
CA ASP A 101 8.18 -30.56 4.59
C ASP A 101 9.42 -31.48 4.54
N THR A 102 9.66 -32.13 3.40
CA THR A 102 10.80 -33.04 3.23
C THR A 102 11.56 -32.75 1.93
N PHE A 103 12.81 -32.32 2.04
CA PHE A 103 13.71 -32.32 0.87
C PHE A 103 14.13 -33.75 0.53
N SER A 104 13.91 -34.18 -0.71
CA SER A 104 14.34 -35.50 -1.17
C SER A 104 15.07 -35.45 -2.50
N SER A 105 16.18 -36.18 -2.59
CA SER A 105 16.98 -36.31 -3.80
C SER A 105 17.14 -37.78 -4.16
N ARG A 106 16.81 -38.16 -5.41
CA ARG A 106 17.04 -39.50 -5.93
C ARG A 106 17.89 -39.42 -7.19
N LYS A 107 19.08 -40.04 -7.17
CA LYS A 107 19.90 -40.22 -8.37
C LYS A 107 19.22 -41.23 -9.30
N VAL A 108 18.95 -40.83 -10.55
CA VAL A 108 18.38 -41.71 -11.57
C VAL A 108 19.49 -42.07 -12.56
N VAL A 109 19.89 -43.34 -12.57
CA VAL A 109 20.85 -43.85 -13.56
C VAL A 109 20.07 -44.27 -14.80
N PRO A 110 20.33 -43.69 -15.99
CA PRO A 110 19.65 -44.11 -17.20
C PRO A 110 19.94 -45.59 -17.48
N GLY A 111 18.89 -46.39 -17.71
CA GLY A 111 19.03 -47.80 -18.04
C GLY A 111 19.86 -47.98 -19.30
N VAL A 112 20.90 -48.82 -19.24
CA VAL A 112 21.68 -49.23 -20.40
C VAL A 112 20.77 -50.05 -21.30
N HIS A 113 20.17 -49.42 -22.32
CA HIS A 113 19.56 -50.17 -23.41
C HIS A 113 20.68 -50.77 -24.27
N GLN A 114 20.70 -52.10 -24.32
CA GLN A 114 21.64 -52.90 -25.06
C GLN A 114 21.54 -52.60 -26.55
N GLY A 115 22.55 -51.93 -27.09
CA GLY A 115 22.72 -51.69 -28.51
C GLY A 115 22.88 -50.20 -28.83
N ASN A 116 24.14 -49.83 -29.11
CA ASN A 116 24.60 -48.53 -29.60
C ASN A 116 24.91 -47.54 -28.46
N VAL A 117 26.20 -47.47 -28.11
CA VAL A 117 26.78 -46.46 -27.22
C VAL A 117 26.69 -45.10 -27.91
N SER A 118 25.55 -44.40 -27.77
CA SER A 118 25.53 -42.95 -27.88
C SER A 118 25.74 -42.39 -26.47
N LYS A 119 26.95 -41.90 -26.21
CA LYS A 119 27.34 -40.95 -25.16
C LYS A 119 26.34 -40.82 -24.01
N GLN A 120 26.53 -41.65 -23.00
CA GLN A 120 25.85 -41.54 -21.71
C GLN A 120 26.56 -40.44 -20.88
N ASP A 121 26.59 -39.21 -21.40
CA ASP A 121 27.41 -38.10 -20.84
C ASP A 121 26.64 -37.21 -19.84
N GLU A 122 25.37 -37.52 -19.54
CA GLU A 122 24.50 -36.73 -18.65
C GLU A 122 24.02 -37.58 -17.46
N THR A 123 24.25 -37.11 -16.22
CA THR A 123 23.65 -37.72 -15.01
C THR A 123 22.31 -37.08 -14.73
N MET A 124 21.25 -37.89 -14.55
CA MET A 124 19.93 -37.38 -14.19
C MET A 124 19.70 -37.47 -12.68
N ILE A 125 19.20 -36.38 -12.08
CA ILE A 125 18.82 -36.35 -10.67
C ILE A 125 17.39 -35.84 -10.55
N ASP A 126 16.55 -36.62 -9.88
CA ASP A 126 15.23 -36.19 -9.48
C ASP A 126 15.32 -35.49 -8.12
N LEU A 127 14.81 -34.26 -8.08
CA LEU A 127 14.77 -33.42 -6.89
C LEU A 127 13.34 -33.04 -6.57
N SER A 128 12.97 -33.17 -5.31
CA SER A 128 11.76 -32.58 -4.75
C SER A 128 12.17 -31.65 -3.62
N ILE A 129 11.71 -30.40 -3.70
CA ILE A 129 11.85 -29.40 -2.63
C ILE A 129 10.48 -29.28 -1.98
N LEU A 130 10.43 -29.57 -0.67
CA LEU A 130 9.19 -29.64 0.11
C LEU A 130 8.27 -30.75 -0.42
N LEU A 131 7.36 -30.48 -1.37
CA LEU A 131 6.46 -31.45 -2.02
C LEU A 131 6.15 -31.09 -3.49
N SER A 132 6.99 -30.29 -4.14
CA SER A 132 6.83 -30.01 -5.57
C SER A 132 6.97 -31.29 -6.41
N PRO A 133 6.34 -31.35 -7.61
CA PRO A 133 6.58 -32.43 -8.56
C PRO A 133 8.08 -32.64 -8.76
N ASN A 134 8.52 -33.90 -8.80
CA ASN A 134 9.93 -34.24 -9.00
C ASN A 134 10.46 -33.53 -10.26
N VAL A 135 11.50 -32.73 -10.08
CA VAL A 135 12.20 -32.06 -11.16
C VAL A 135 13.39 -32.94 -11.54
N THR A 136 13.38 -33.45 -12.77
CA THR A 136 14.55 -34.16 -13.31
C THR A 136 15.55 -33.14 -13.85
N LEU A 137 16.64 -32.92 -13.13
CA LEU A 137 17.76 -32.12 -13.59
C LEU A 137 18.75 -32.97 -14.38
N LYS A 138 19.19 -32.42 -15.51
CA LYS A 138 20.30 -32.97 -16.30
C LYS A 138 21.59 -32.31 -15.85
N ILE A 139 22.54 -33.11 -15.39
CA ILE A 139 23.84 -32.63 -14.91
C ILE A 139 24.92 -33.00 -15.93
N PRO A 140 25.61 -32.00 -16.52
CA PRO A 140 26.77 -32.23 -17.38
C PRO A 140 27.91 -32.93 -16.64
N LEU A 141 28.69 -33.75 -17.35
CA LEU A 141 29.80 -34.50 -16.78
C LEU A 141 30.91 -33.60 -16.19
N GLU A 142 31.08 -32.37 -16.71
CA GLU A 142 32.04 -31.38 -16.21
C GLU A 142 31.77 -30.95 -14.77
N GLU A 143 30.53 -31.07 -14.30
CA GLU A 143 30.14 -30.87 -12.89
C GLU A 143 29.87 -32.20 -12.23
N SER A 144 30.93 -33.01 -12.15
CA SER A 144 30.88 -34.31 -11.48
C SER A 144 30.44 -34.15 -10.02
N SER A 145 29.82 -35.21 -9.48
CA SER A 145 29.46 -35.30 -8.06
C SER A 145 30.68 -35.25 -7.11
N GLU A 146 31.90 -35.29 -7.65
CA GLU A 146 33.16 -35.19 -6.92
C GLU A 146 33.66 -33.75 -6.82
N SER A 147 33.06 -32.80 -7.56
CA SER A 147 33.38 -31.39 -7.44
C SER A 147 32.80 -30.79 -6.15
N SER A 148 33.57 -29.94 -5.48
CA SER A 148 33.12 -29.24 -4.26
C SER A 148 31.91 -28.32 -4.48
N ASN A 149 31.65 -27.94 -5.73
CA ASN A 149 30.61 -26.99 -6.12
C ASN A 149 29.32 -27.67 -6.61
N PHE A 150 29.32 -29.01 -6.70
CA PHE A 150 28.20 -29.79 -7.21
C PHE A 150 26.87 -29.46 -6.51
N VAL A 151 26.87 -29.38 -5.18
CA VAL A 151 25.66 -29.09 -4.39
C VAL A 151 25.14 -27.69 -4.70
N SER A 152 26.04 -26.70 -4.83
CA SER A 152 25.66 -25.32 -5.19
C SER A 152 25.06 -25.26 -6.59
N TYR A 153 25.66 -25.94 -7.57
CA TYR A 153 25.11 -25.99 -8.93
C TYR A 153 23.72 -26.63 -8.97
N VAL A 154 23.56 -27.78 -8.31
CA VAL A 154 22.28 -28.49 -8.24
C VAL A 154 21.20 -27.62 -7.60
N LEU A 155 21.54 -26.90 -6.53
CA LEU A 155 20.63 -25.97 -5.87
C LEU A 155 20.27 -24.78 -6.77
N GLU A 156 21.25 -24.20 -7.48
CA GLU A 156 21.02 -23.10 -8.42
C GLU A 156 20.07 -23.53 -9.55
N LYS A 157 20.29 -24.71 -10.15
CA LYS A 157 19.43 -25.24 -11.20
C LYS A 157 18.03 -25.59 -10.70
N ALA A 158 17.91 -26.15 -9.50
CA ALA A 158 16.61 -26.41 -8.88
C ALA A 158 15.85 -25.09 -8.64
N VAL A 159 16.49 -24.08 -8.04
CA VAL A 159 15.89 -22.76 -7.79
C VAL A 159 15.50 -22.08 -9.10
N GLN A 160 16.34 -22.17 -10.14
CA GLN A 160 16.04 -21.62 -11.46
C GLN A 160 14.79 -22.27 -12.06
N HIS A 161 14.70 -23.60 -11.99
CA HIS A 161 13.53 -24.33 -12.47
C HIS A 161 12.25 -23.89 -11.75
N TYR A 162 12.25 -23.80 -10.42
CA TYR A 162 11.08 -23.35 -9.67
C TYR A 162 10.69 -21.91 -9.97
N LYS A 163 11.67 -21.01 -10.15
CA LYS A 163 11.40 -19.63 -10.58
C LYS A 163 10.79 -19.55 -11.98
N GLU A 164 11.12 -20.46 -12.88
CA GLU A 164 10.52 -20.52 -14.22
C GLU A 164 9.12 -21.15 -14.21
N HIS A 165 8.93 -22.18 -13.38
CA HIS A 165 7.70 -22.97 -13.34
C HIS A 165 6.58 -22.33 -12.49
N PHE A 166 6.95 -21.63 -11.41
CA PHE A 166 6.03 -20.88 -10.55
C PHE A 166 6.03 -19.37 -10.86
N LYS A 167 6.41 -19.01 -12.08
CA LYS A 167 6.26 -17.66 -12.62
C LYS A 167 4.81 -17.47 -13.04
N THR A 168 3.97 -16.92 -12.17
CA THR A 168 2.63 -16.50 -12.61
C THR A 168 2.16 -15.20 -11.95
N TRP A 169 1.64 -14.33 -12.84
CA TRP A 169 0.93 -13.04 -12.69
C TRP A 169 1.79 -11.79 -12.47
#